data_AF-A0A7I7ULF8-F1
#
_entry.id   AF-A0A7I7ULF8-F1
#
_cell.length_a   1.000
_cell.length_b   1.000
_cell.length_c   1.000
_cell.angle_alpha   90.00
_cell.angle_beta   90.00
_cell.angle_gamma   90.00
#
_symmetry.space_group_name_H-M   'P 1'
#
loop_
_entity.id
_entity.type
_entity.pdbx_description
1 polymer ?
#
loop_
_entity_poly.entity_id
_entity_poly.type
_entity_poly.pdbx_seq_one_letter_code
_entity_poly.pdbx_strand_id
1 'polypeptide(L)'
;MWEADPTRAENAESVRVQRLLLATLNAAPDVVEWMMEDVRDCSYCLGRVAARLLATSATHLAMLAGGAEPAMQALQNQLLIDMA
;
A
#
# COMPACT_ATOMS: atom_id res chain seq x y z
N MET A 1 25.18 4.28 -18.89
CA MET A 1 24.10 4.79 -18.04
C MET A 1 22.82 4.16 -18.56
N TRP A 2 22.40 3.03 -17.99
CA TRP A 2 21.18 2.35 -18.44
C TRP A 2 20.00 3.11 -17.84
N GLU A 3 19.28 3.86 -18.66
CA GLU A 3 17.98 4.41 -18.29
C GLU A 3 17.06 3.22 -18.00
N ALA A 4 16.81 2.96 -16.72
CA ALA A 4 15.84 1.97 -16.31
C ALA A 4 14.47 2.45 -16.81
N ASP A 5 13.91 1.74 -17.78
CA ASP A 5 12.55 1.97 -18.29
C ASP A 5 11.58 2.04 -17.09
N PRO A 6 11.02 3.23 -16.79
CA PRO A 6 10.21 3.44 -15.60
C PRO A 6 8.97 2.56 -15.60
N THR A 7 8.44 2.23 -16.78
CA THR A 7 7.29 1.34 -16.98
C THR A 7 7.61 -0.09 -16.55
N ARG A 8 8.82 -0.59 -16.86
CA ARG A 8 9.28 -1.92 -16.41
C ARG A 8 9.48 -1.94 -14.90
N ALA A 9 10.02 -0.87 -14.33
CA ALA A 9 10.18 -0.74 -12.89
C ALA A 9 8.81 -0.70 -12.18
N GLU A 10 7.81 -0.02 -12.73
CA GLU A 10 6.43 0.01 -12.20
C GLU A 10 5.75 -1.37 -12.25
N ASN A 11 5.90 -2.10 -13.36
CA ASN A 11 5.36 -3.45 -13.50
C ASN A 11 5.97 -4.43 -12.49
N ALA A 12 7.29 -4.36 -12.27
CA ALA A 12 7.98 -5.20 -11.31
C ALA A 12 7.49 -4.97 -9.86
N GLU A 13 7.28 -3.72 -9.44
CA GLU A 13 6.73 -3.46 -8.10
C GLU A 13 5.27 -3.82 -7.98
N SER A 14 4.46 -3.61 -9.02
CA SER A 14 3.06 -4.02 -9.00
C SER A 14 2.94 -5.53 -8.73
N VAL A 15 3.79 -6.34 -9.37
CA VAL A 15 3.87 -7.78 -9.12
C VAL A 15 4.34 -8.10 -7.70
N ARG A 16 5.35 -7.38 -7.18
CA ARG A 16 5.82 -7.57 -5.79
C ARG A 16 4.73 -7.27 -4.77
N VAL A 17 3.99 -6.17 -4.93
CA VAL A 17 2.89 -5.81 -4.03
C VAL A 17 1.74 -6.83 -4.11
N GLN A 18 1.40 -7.30 -5.30
CA GLN A 18 0.38 -8.35 -5.47
C GLN A 18 0.78 -9.66 -4.77
N ARG A 19 2.04 -10.06 -4.89
CA ARG A 19 2.57 -11.26 -4.21
C ARG A 19 2.57 -11.10 -2.69
N LEU A 20 2.95 -9.93 -2.19
CA LEU A 20 2.94 -9.62 -0.75
C LEU A 20 1.50 -9.66 -0.20
N LEU A 21 0.54 -9.08 -0.93
CA LEU A 21 -0.87 -9.11 -0.57
C LEU A 21 -1.40 -10.55 -0.55
N LEU A 22 -1.06 -11.35 -1.57
CA LEU A 22 -1.47 -12.74 -1.64
C LEU A 22 -0.87 -13.57 -0.50
N ALA A 23 0.41 -13.39 -0.17
CA ALA A 23 1.07 -14.07 0.95
C ALA A 23 0.42 -13.69 2.31
N THR A 24 0.10 -12.41 2.50
CA THR A 24 -0.61 -11.91 3.68
C THR A 24 -2.00 -12.56 3.81
N LEU A 25 -2.78 -12.58 2.72
CA LEU A 25 -4.12 -13.17 2.70
C LEU A 25 -4.12 -14.69 2.90
N ASN A 26 -3.05 -15.36 2.45
CA ASN A 26 -2.86 -16.79 2.66
C ASN A 26 -2.26 -17.15 4.03
N ALA A 27 -2.09 -16.17 4.92
CA ALA A 27 -1.49 -16.36 6.25
C ALA A 27 -0.14 -17.10 6.19
N ALA A 28 0.73 -16.70 5.24
CA ALA A 28 2.10 -17.21 5.08
C ALA A 28 3.12 -16.21 5.64
N PRO A 29 3.33 -16.15 6.98
CA PRO A 29 4.12 -15.09 7.62
C PRO A 29 5.61 -15.13 7.25
N ASP A 30 6.16 -16.31 7.00
CA ASP A 30 7.54 -16.52 6.54
C ASP A 30 7.80 -15.90 5.15
N VAL A 31 6.84 -16.07 4.24
CA VAL A 31 6.89 -15.46 2.90
C VAL A 31 6.74 -13.94 3.00
N VAL A 32 5.86 -13.45 3.88
CA VAL A 32 5.69 -12.02 4.13
C VAL A 32 6.98 -11.41 4.68
N GLU A 33 7.60 -12.03 5.67
CA GLU A 33 8.85 -11.57 6.28
C GLU A 33 9.96 -11.47 5.23
N TRP A 34 10.19 -12.55 4.47
CA TRP A 34 11.19 -12.58 3.40
C TRP A 34 10.95 -11.48 2.35
N MET A 35 9.71 -11.28 1.92
CA MET A 35 9.37 -10.22 0.95
C MET A 35 9.53 -8.81 1.51
N MET A 36 9.30 -8.62 2.82
CA MET A 36 9.47 -7.33 3.48
C MET A 36 10.97 -6.98 3.64
N GLU A 37 11.83 -7.97 3.88
CA GLU A 37 13.29 -7.79 3.87
C GLU A 37 13.78 -7.27 2.52
N ASP A 38 13.34 -7.89 1.41
CA ASP A 38 13.69 -7.49 0.04
C ASP A 38 13.31 -6.02 -0.29
N VAL A 39 12.22 -5.51 0.30
CA VAL A 39 11.73 -4.14 0.06
C VAL A 39 12.40 -3.14 1.00
N ARG A 40 12.88 -3.57 2.16
CA ARG A 40 13.43 -2.69 3.22
C ARG A 40 14.61 -1.86 2.75
N ASP A 41 15.50 -2.47 1.98
CA ASP A 41 16.75 -1.83 1.53
C ASP A 41 16.56 -0.96 0.28
N CYS A 42 15.36 -0.92 -0.29
CA CYS A 42 15.01 -0.10 -1.44
C CYS A 42 13.99 0.97 -1.06
N SER A 43 14.44 2.15 -0.66
CA SER A 43 13.58 3.29 -0.26
C SER A 43 12.51 3.65 -1.31
N TYR A 44 12.87 3.57 -2.59
CA TYR A 44 11.95 3.79 -3.71
C TYR A 44 10.89 2.68 -3.84
N CYS A 45 11.28 1.41 -3.64
CA CYS A 45 10.36 0.27 -3.63
C CYS A 45 9.41 0.38 -2.44
N LEU A 46 9.93 0.69 -1.25
CA LEU A 46 9.17 0.90 -0.03
C LEU A 46 8.12 2.01 -0.20
N GLY A 47 8.50 3.15 -0.79
CA GLY A 47 7.57 4.25 -1.10
C GLY A 47 6.43 3.82 -2.03
N ARG A 48 6.70 3.01 -3.06
CA ARG A 48 5.68 2.50 -3.98
C ARG A 48 4.76 1.47 -3.34
N VAL A 49 5.29 0.57 -2.51
CA VAL A 49 4.49 -0.37 -1.72
C VAL A 49 3.58 0.39 -0.76
N ALA A 50 4.11 1.35 -0.02
CA ALA A 50 3.34 2.19 0.91
C ALA A 50 2.23 2.95 0.19
N ALA A 51 2.51 3.60 -0.94
CA ALA A 51 1.51 4.30 -1.73
C ALA A 51 0.38 3.37 -2.20
N ARG A 52 0.71 2.14 -2.63
CA ARG A 52 -0.28 1.16 -3.10
C ARG A 52 -1.16 0.64 -1.96
N LEU A 53 -0.58 0.38 -0.79
CA LEU A 53 -1.31 -0.01 0.41
C LEU A 53 -2.24 1.11 0.88
N LEU A 54 -1.74 2.35 0.96
CA LEU A 54 -2.54 3.52 1.33
C LEU A 54 -3.72 3.73 0.37
N ALA A 55 -3.49 3.63 -0.95
CA ALA A 55 -4.55 3.74 -1.95
C ALA A 55 -5.62 2.63 -1.82
N THR A 56 -5.19 1.40 -1.51
CA THR A 56 -6.09 0.25 -1.28
C THR A 56 -6.93 0.47 -0.03
N SER A 57 -6.31 0.87 1.08
CA SER A 57 -7.01 1.21 2.33
C SER A 57 -7.99 2.36 2.15
N ALA A 58 -7.61 3.42 1.42
CA ALA A 58 -8.50 4.55 1.11
C ALA A 58 -9.71 4.11 0.28
N THR A 59 -9.50 3.20 -0.68
CA THR A 59 -10.58 2.64 -1.50
C THR A 59 -11.56 1.82 -0.64
N HIS A 60 -11.05 0.94 0.23
CA HIS A 60 -11.88 0.16 1.13
C HIS A 60 -12.65 1.03 2.12
N LEU A 61 -12.02 2.08 2.66
CA LEU A 61 -12.69 3.03 3.54
C LEU A 61 -13.82 3.78 2.81
N ALA A 62 -13.56 4.25 1.58
CA ALA A 62 -14.59 4.88 0.76
C ALA A 62 -15.77 3.94 0.49
N MET A 63 -15.50 2.66 0.19
CA MET A 63 -16.56 1.66 0.03
C MET A 63 -17.37 1.46 1.31
N LEU A 64 -16.73 1.37 2.48
CA LEU A 64 -17.39 1.21 3.77
C LEU A 64 -18.25 2.41 4.13
N ALA A 65 -17.79 3.62 3.84
CA ALA A 65 -18.50 4.86 4.15
C ALA A 65 -19.60 5.21 3.12
N GLY A 66 -19.75 4.44 2.04
CA GLY A 66 -20.70 4.71 0.97
C GLY A 66 -20.24 5.77 -0.04
N GLY A 67 -18.95 6.12 -0.04
CA GLY A 67 -18.35 7.05 -0.99
C GLY A 67 -17.08 7.71 -0.44
N ALA A 68 -16.35 8.41 -1.32
CA ALA A 68 -15.13 9.11 -0.94
C ALA A 68 -15.39 10.30 0.00
N GLU A 69 -16.45 11.08 -0.24
CA GLU A 69 -16.80 12.24 0.57
C GLU A 69 -17.20 11.87 2.01
N PRO A 70 -18.13 10.92 2.25
CA PRO A 70 -18.41 10.43 3.61
C PRO A 70 -17.17 9.87 4.34
N ALA A 71 -16.29 9.15 3.64
CA ALA A 71 -15.05 8.64 4.22
C ALA A 71 -14.10 9.76 4.67
N MET A 72 -13.93 10.79 3.84
CA MET A 72 -13.13 11.96 4.18
C MET A 72 -13.70 12.71 5.39
N GLN A 73 -15.02 12.91 5.44
CA GLN A 73 -15.67 13.57 6.58
C GLN A 73 -15.47 12.76 7.87
N ALA A 74 -15.62 11.43 7.82
CA ALA A 74 -15.41 10.56 8.96
C ALA A 74 -13.96 10.65 9.49
N LEU A 75 -12.96 10.63 8.59
CA LEU A 75 -11.55 10.80 8.97
C LEU A 75 -11.27 12.17 9.58
N GLN A 76 -11.78 13.25 8.98
CA GLN A 76 -11.59 14.60 9.49
C GLN A 76 -12.21 14.76 10.88
N ASN A 77 -13.41 14.23 11.10
CA ASN A 77 -14.07 14.28 12.41
C ASN A 77 -13.25 13.53 13.47
N GLN A 78 -12.74 12.34 13.15
CA GLN A 78 -11.91 11.58 14.09
C GLN A 78 -10.59 12.30 14.39
N LEU A 79 -9.91 12.86 13.39
CA LEU A 79 -8.69 13.64 13.58
C LEU A 79 -8.89 14.83 14.52
N LEU A 80 -10.01 15.54 14.39
CA LEU A 80 -10.35 16.64 15.29
C LEU A 80 -10.58 16.18 16.73
N ILE A 81 -11.16 14.98 16.93
CA ILE A 81 -11.35 14.38 18.26
C ILE A 81 -10.00 13.97 18.86
N ASP A 82 -9.12 13.34 18.07
CA ASP A 82 -7.81 12.84 18.55
C ASP A 82 -6.82 13.97 18.86
N MET A 83 -7.01 15.15 18.27
CA MET A 83 -6.17 16.34 18.48
C MET A 83 -6.65 17.24 19.63
N ALA A 84 -7.82 16.99 20.21
CA ALA A 84 -8.42 17.76 21.31
C ALA A 84 -7.96 17.29 22.68
#